data_AF-A0A256ZE63-F1
#
_entry.id   AF-A0A256ZE63-F1
#
_cell.length_a   1.000
_cell.length_b   1.000
_cell.length_c   1.000
_cell.angle_alpha   90.00
_cell.angle_beta   90.00
_cell.angle_gamma   90.00
#
_symmetry.space_group_name_H-M   'P 1'
#
loop_
_entity.id
_entity.type
_entity.pdbx_description
1 polymer ?
#
loop_
_entity_poly.entity_id
_entity_poly.type
_entity_poly.pdbx_seq_one_letter_code
_entity_poly.pdbx_strand_id
1 'polypeptide(L)' 'MPERLEKILGILKERGPMTTRELEATLMDEGEECPDGVARVLMQLKSKGLVEGRLDKSRGTWIWSAK' A
#
# COMPACT_ATOMS: atom_id res chain seq x y z
N MET A 1 -7.43 6.60 -12.66
CA MET A 1 -7.03 5.19 -12.88
C MET A 1 -7.45 4.36 -11.67
N PRO A 2 -8.69 3.82 -11.65
CA PRO A 2 -9.18 2.98 -10.55
C PRO A 2 -8.40 1.66 -10.39
N GLU A 3 -7.80 1.14 -11.46
CA GLU A 3 -7.09 -0.15 -11.48
C GLU A 3 -5.94 -0.23 -10.47
N ARG A 4 -5.20 0.88 -10.27
CA ARG A 4 -4.06 0.91 -9.33
C ARG A 4 -4.49 0.88 -7.86
N LEU A 5 -5.66 1.45 -7.54
CA LEU A 5 -6.25 1.38 -6.19
C LEU A 5 -6.64 -0.06 -5.85
N GLU A 6 -7.28 -0.73 -6.81
CA GLU A 6 -7.73 -2.11 -6.66
C GLU A 6 -6.55 -3.08 -6.55
N LYS A 7 -5.48 -2.86 -7.32
CA LYS A 7 -4.28 -3.69 -7.26
C LYS A 7 -3.58 -3.58 -5.90
N ILE A 8 -3.32 -2.36 -5.41
CA ILE A 8 -2.74 -2.13 -4.07
C ILE A 8 -3.61 -2.73 -2.96
N LEU A 9 -4.93 -2.55 -3.05
CA LEU A 9 -5.85 -3.13 -2.09
C LEU A 9 -5.84 -4.67 -2.14
N GLY A 10 -5.76 -5.25 -3.34
CA GLY A 10 -5.63 -6.69 -3.55
C GLY A 10 -4.37 -7.25 -2.90
N ILE A 11 -3.21 -6.62 -3.15
CA ILE A 11 -1.93 -7.00 -2.53
C ILE A 11 -2.01 -6.96 -1.01
N LEU A 12 -2.58 -5.88 -0.44
CA LEU A 12 -2.74 -5.75 1.01
C LEU A 12 -3.71 -6.78 1.61
N LYS A 13 -4.71 -7.23 0.85
CA LYS A 13 -5.63 -8.30 1.29
C LYS A 13 -4.99 -9.69 1.21
N GLU A 14 -4.20 -9.94 0.17
CA GLU A 14 -3.58 -11.24 -0.07
C GLU A 14 -2.33 -11.47 0.78
N ARG A 15 -1.45 -10.46 0.87
CA ARG A 15 -0.16 -10.55 1.57
C ARG A 15 -0.20 -9.98 2.98
N GLY A 16 -1.26 -9.26 3.35
CA GLY A 16 -1.44 -8.69 4.68
C GLY A 16 -0.79 -7.31 4.87
N PRO A 17 -0.53 -6.90 6.13
CA PRO A 17 -0.02 -5.57 6.43
C PRO A 17 1.39 -5.35 5.87
N MET A 18 1.58 -4.30 5.09
CA MET A 18 2.85 -4.00 4.42
C MET A 18 3.24 -2.54 4.54
N THR A 19 4.53 -2.28 4.57
CA THR A 19 5.07 -0.92 4.50
C THR A 19 4.96 -0.36 3.08
N THR A 20 4.99 0.97 2.94
CA THR A 20 5.01 1.63 1.62
C THR A 20 6.10 1.05 0.72
N ARG A 21 7.28 0.79 1.30
CA ARG A 21 8.46 0.30 0.60
C ARG A 21 8.32 -1.17 0.15
N GLU A 22 7.67 -2.02 0.95
CA GLU A 22 7.34 -3.39 0.57
C GLU A 22 6.29 -3.42 -0.56
N LEU A 23 5.33 -2.51 -0.52
CA LEU A 23 4.33 -2.32 -1.56
C LEU A 23 4.97 -1.85 -2.87
N GLU A 24 5.87 -0.87 -2.82
CA GLU A 24 6.65 -0.41 -3.98
C GLU A 24 7.46 -1.55 -4.58
N ALA A 25 8.15 -2.34 -3.75
CA ALA A 25 8.92 -3.49 -4.23
C ALA A 25 8.02 -4.56 -4.87
N THR A 26 6.84 -4.84 -4.29
CA THR A 26 5.89 -5.82 -4.85
C THR A 26 5.35 -5.34 -6.20
N LEU A 27 5.00 -4.06 -6.30
CA LEU A 27 4.53 -3.47 -7.56
C LEU A 27 5.61 -3.47 -8.63
N MET A 28 6.86 -3.17 -8.25
CA MET A 28 8.01 -3.21 -9.15
C MET A 28 8.29 -4.62 -9.65
N ASP A 29 8.18 -5.63 -8.78
CA ASP A 29 8.31 -7.07 -9.14
C ASP A 29 7.20 -7.50 -10.11
N GLU A 30 6.00 -6.95 -9.95
CA GLU A 30 4.89 -7.11 -10.90
C GLU A 30 5.01 -6.26 -12.18
N GLY A 31 6.14 -5.57 -12.38
CA GLY A 31 6.42 -4.78 -13.58
C GLY A 31 5.78 -3.38 -13.62
N GLU A 32 5.24 -2.90 -12.49
CA GLU A 32 4.75 -1.52 -12.34
C GLU A 32 5.86 -0.62 -11.77
N GLU A 33 6.44 0.23 -12.61
CA GLU A 33 7.33 1.31 -12.15
C GLU A 33 6.51 2.38 -11.40
N CYS A 34 6.71 2.48 -10.09
CA CYS A 34 6.06 3.50 -9.27
C CYS A 34 7.02 4.10 -8.23
N PRO A 35 7.78 5.15 -8.60
CA PRO A 35 8.65 5.84 -7.64
C PRO A 35 7.90 6.84 -6.71
N ASP A 36 6.73 7.35 -7.12
CA ASP A 36 6.06 8.46 -6.39
C ASP A 36 4.54 8.25 -6.16
N GLY A 37 3.97 7.16 -6.69
CA GLY A 37 2.52 6.95 -6.71
C GLY A 37 1.95 6.27 -5.47
N VAL A 38 2.70 5.37 -4.83
CA VAL A 38 2.16 4.43 -3.83
C VAL A 38 1.67 5.17 -2.58
N ALA A 39 2.47 6.10 -2.05
CA ALA A 39 2.08 6.89 -0.88
C ALA A 39 0.80 7.71 -1.14
N ARG A 40 0.67 8.30 -2.34
CA ARG A 40 -0.53 9.07 -2.72
C ARG A 40 -1.77 8.18 -2.84
N VAL A 41 -1.61 6.98 -3.42
CA VAL A 41 -2.69 5.99 -3.54
C VAL A 41 -3.12 5.49 -2.15
N LEU A 42 -2.17 5.21 -1.26
CA LEU A 42 -2.44 4.81 0.11
C LEU A 42 -3.20 5.89 0.89
N MET A 43 -2.82 7.16 0.74
CA MET A 43 -3.58 8.28 1.33
C MET A 43 -5.00 8.36 0.78
N GLN A 44 -5.22 8.12 -0.53
CA GLN A 44 -6.56 8.08 -1.10
C GLN A 44 -7.38 6.90 -0.55
N LEU A 45 -6.80 5.70 -0.47
CA LEU A 45 -7.46 4.53 0.12
C LEU A 45 -7.81 4.76 1.60
N LYS A 46 -6.91 5.41 2.34
CA LYS A 46 -7.12 5.78 3.74
C LYS A 46 -8.28 6.78 3.85
N SER A 47 -8.31 7.80 3.00
CA SER A 47 -9.40 8.77 2.96
C SER A 47 -10.74 8.13 2.59
N LYS A 48 -10.72 7.03 1.83
CA LYS A 48 -11.91 6.22 1.51
C LYS A 48 -12.26 5.18 2.59
N GLY A 49 -11.45 5.06 3.65
CA GLY A 49 -11.66 4.08 4.72
C GLY A 49 -11.40 2.62 4.31
N LEU A 50 -10.69 2.39 3.19
CA LEU A 50 -10.39 1.06 2.65
C LEU A 50 -9.10 0.44 3.20
N VAL A 51 -8.18 1.28 3.68
CA VAL A 51 -6.94 0.84 4.33
C VAL A 51 -6.73 1.61 5.62
N GLU A 52 -5.99 1.01 6.53
CA GLU A 52 -5.58 1.61 7.78
C GLU A 52 -4.05 1.71 7.82
N GLY A 53 -3.54 2.91 8.14
CA GLY A 53 -2.12 3.13 8.35
C GLY A 53 -1.83 3.15 9.84
N ARG A 54 -1.00 2.22 10.33
CA ARG A 54 -0.50 2.20 11.71
C ARG A 54 1.00 2.42 11.72
N LEU A 55 1.49 3.12 12.72
CA LEU A 55 2.92 3.21 12.96
C LEU A 55 3.38 1.92 13.65
N ASP A 56 4.17 1.11 12.95
CA ASP A 56 4.83 -0.04 13.54
C ASP A 56 6.10 0.43 14.27
N LYS A 57 6.06 0.38 15.60
CA LYS A 57 7.21 0.79 16.44
C LYS A 57 8.39 -0.17 16.36
N SER A 58 8.17 -1.42 15.94
CA SER A 58 9.22 -2.43 15.80
C SER A 58 10.06 -2.17 14.55
N ARG A 59 9.38 -1.78 13.46
CA ARG A 59 10.01 -1.45 12.17
C ARG A 59 10.31 0.05 12.01
N GLY A 60 9.84 0.90 12.93
CA GLY A 60 10.04 2.35 12.90
C GLY A 60 9.37 3.03 11.69
N THR A 61 8.33 2.44 11.13
CA THR A 61 7.74 2.89 9.86
C THR A 61 6.23 2.66 9.84
N TRP A 62 5.56 3.24 8.85
CA TRP A 62 4.14 3.07 8.64
C TRP A 62 3.86 1.74 7.93
N ILE A 63 3.02 0.93 8.55
CA ILE A 63 2.42 -0.26 7.95
C ILE A 63 0.99 0.07 7.52
N TRP A 64 0.62 -0.44 6.36
CA TRP A 64 -0.71 -0.28 5.78
C TRP A 64 -1.38 -1.65 5.75
N SER A 65 -2.61 -1.73 6.20
CA SER A 65 -3.43 -2.95 6.15
C SER A 65 -4.74 -2.66 5.45
N ALA A 66 -5.20 -3.58 4.60
CA ALA A 66 -6.55 -3.52 4.05
C ALA A 66 -7.58 -3.69 5.19
N LYS A 67 -8.69 -2.96 5.08
CA LYS A 67 -9.84 -3.08 5.97
C LYS A 67 -10.87 -4.08 5.42
#